data_AF-A0A7K0MVD2-F1
#
_entry.id   AF-A0A7K0MVD2-F1
#
_cell.length_a   1.000
_cell.length_b   1.000
_cell.length_c   1.000
_cell.angle_alpha   90.00
_cell.angle_beta   90.00
_cell.angle_gamma   90.00
#
_symmetry.space_group_name_H-M   'P 1'
#
loop_
_entity.id
_entity.type
_entity.pdbx_description
1 polymer ?
#
loop_
_entity_poly.entity_id
_entity_poly.type
_entity_poly.pdbx_seq_one_letter_code
_entity_poly.pdbx_strand_id
1 'polypeptide(L)'
;MKRNHLSILFTIAILASASTASPANAAGRTAKTIPNTILNGRGAPANTVGINGDFYIDIRSLLIFGPKAKGKWPAPRNLQGPSGPSGVSG
;
A
#
# COMPACT_ATOMS: atom_id res chain seq x y z
N MET A 1 18.13 54.76 42.94
CA MET A 1 17.94 54.63 41.47
C MET A 1 17.01 53.45 41.21
N LYS A 2 15.74 53.72 40.92
CA LYS A 2 14.74 52.73 40.49
C LYS A 2 14.66 52.79 38.96
N ARG A 3 14.80 51.64 38.29
CA ARG A 3 14.30 51.41 36.93
C ARG A 3 13.71 50.00 36.90
N ASN A 4 12.39 49.93 37.10
CA ASN A 4 11.59 48.72 37.00
C ASN A 4 11.50 48.30 35.53
N HIS A 5 11.90 47.06 35.21
CA HIS A 5 11.69 46.43 33.90
C HIS A 5 10.24 45.94 33.73
N LEU A 6 9.29 46.82 34.02
CA LEU A 6 7.88 46.59 33.72
C LEU A 6 7.60 47.21 32.35
N SER A 7 7.86 46.48 31.27
CA SER A 7 7.28 46.72 29.94
C SER A 7 7.80 45.73 28.89
N ILE A 8 6.84 44.99 28.32
CA ILE A 8 6.83 44.58 26.91
C ILE A 8 7.65 43.33 26.57
N LEU A 9 7.21 42.16 27.05
CA LEU A 9 7.25 40.95 26.23
C LEU A 9 6.02 40.96 25.33
N PHE A 10 6.22 41.59 24.18
CA PHE A 10 5.33 41.60 23.02
C PHE A 10 5.27 40.18 22.43
N THR A 11 4.08 39.71 22.02
CA THR A 11 3.82 38.84 20.84
C THR A 11 4.35 37.39 20.85
N ILE A 12 3.65 36.31 20.47
CA ILE A 12 2.36 36.02 19.82
C ILE A 12 1.97 34.63 20.34
N ALA A 13 0.73 34.45 20.84
CA ALA A 13 0.17 33.12 21.00
C ALA A 13 -0.25 32.61 19.62
N ILE A 14 0.64 31.87 18.92
CA ILE A 14 0.30 31.23 17.66
C ILE A 14 -0.59 30.04 18.00
N LEU A 15 -1.91 30.24 17.93
CA LEU A 15 -2.88 29.15 17.94
C LEU A 15 -2.78 28.44 16.58
N ALA A 16 -1.84 27.49 16.47
CA ALA A 16 -1.76 26.60 15.33
C ALA A 16 -2.92 25.62 15.40
N SER A 17 -4.06 25.98 14.80
CA SER A 17 -5.12 25.01 14.51
C SER A 17 -4.59 24.03 13.47
N ALA A 18 -4.03 22.90 13.91
CA ALA A 18 -3.70 21.80 13.03
C ALA A 18 -5.01 21.18 12.53
N SER A 19 -5.38 21.46 11.28
CA SER A 19 -6.40 20.71 10.58
C SER A 19 -5.85 19.30 10.31
N THR A 20 -6.10 18.37 11.23
CA THR A 20 -5.89 16.95 10.93
C THR A 20 -6.96 16.55 9.91
N ALA A 21 -6.59 16.50 8.63
CA ALA A 21 -7.44 15.87 7.63
C ALA A 21 -7.68 14.41 8.06
N SER A 22 -8.90 14.08 8.46
CA SER A 22 -9.28 12.71 8.78
C SER A 22 -9.05 11.83 7.54
N PRO A 23 -8.47 10.62 7.68
CA PRO A 23 -8.34 9.70 6.56
C PRO A 23 -9.70 9.50 5.89
N ALA A 24 -9.78 9.73 4.57
CA ALA A 24 -10.98 9.41 3.82
C ALA A 24 -11.21 7.90 3.84
N ASN A 25 -12.25 7.43 4.54
CA ASN A 25 -12.71 6.04 4.47
C ASN A 25 -13.52 5.84 3.18
N ALA A 26 -12.85 5.80 2.03
CA ALA A 26 -13.45 5.44 0.75
C ALA A 26 -12.89 4.09 0.27
N ALA A 27 -13.80 3.17 -0.10
CA ALA A 27 -13.53 1.90 -0.79
C ALA A 27 -12.21 1.16 -0.43
N GLY A 28 -11.91 1.03 0.87
CA GLY A 28 -10.76 0.24 1.35
C GLY A 28 -9.39 0.90 1.24
N ARG A 29 -9.30 2.20 0.93
CA ARG A 29 -8.03 2.94 1.01
C ARG A 29 -7.88 3.60 2.39
N THR A 30 -6.99 3.08 3.22
CA THR A 30 -6.57 3.76 4.45
C THR A 30 -5.51 4.81 4.06
N ALA A 31 -5.62 6.04 4.57
CA ALA A 31 -4.65 7.11 4.28
C ALA A 31 -3.26 6.88 4.92
N LYS A 32 -3.03 5.72 5.56
CA LYS A 32 -1.82 5.36 6.29
C LYS A 32 -1.26 4.01 5.84
N THR A 33 -1.20 3.76 4.53
CA THR A 33 -0.65 2.49 4.01
C THR A 33 0.29 2.76 2.85
N ILE A 34 1.45 2.08 2.84
CA ILE A 34 2.23 1.93 1.62
C ILE A 34 1.31 1.25 0.60
N PRO A 35 1.11 1.80 -0.61
CA PRO A 35 0.23 1.20 -1.59
C PRO A 35 0.73 -0.20 -1.94
N ASN A 36 -0.14 -1.20 -1.82
CA ASN A 36 0.16 -2.54 -2.29
C ASN A 36 0.32 -2.51 -3.80
N THR A 37 1.33 -3.20 -4.31
CA THR A 37 1.63 -3.29 -5.74
C THR A 37 1.37 -4.71 -6.24
N ILE A 38 0.88 -4.82 -7.48
CA ILE A 38 0.91 -6.09 -8.22
C ILE A 38 2.18 -6.08 -9.07
N LEU A 39 3.16 -6.87 -8.65
CA LEU A 39 4.42 -7.07 -9.34
C LEU A 39 4.29 -8.17 -10.40
N ASN A 40 5.24 -8.26 -11.31
CA ASN A 40 5.30 -9.34 -12.30
C ASN A 40 6.73 -9.73 -12.64
N GLY A 41 6.91 -10.96 -13.11
CA GLY A 41 8.19 -11.45 -13.59
C GLY A 41 8.12 -12.90 -14.04
N ARG A 42 9.25 -13.45 -14.50
CA ARG A 42 9.35 -14.82 -15.01
C ARG A 42 9.79 -15.77 -13.90
N GLY A 43 8.94 -16.71 -13.53
CA GLY A 43 9.18 -17.62 -12.40
C GLY A 43 8.59 -17.10 -11.09
N ALA A 44 8.57 -17.98 -10.09
CA ALA A 44 8.13 -17.65 -8.73
C ALA A 44 9.00 -16.54 -8.12
N PRO A 45 8.39 -15.59 -7.38
CA PRO A 45 9.13 -14.46 -6.83
C PRO A 45 10.04 -14.87 -5.68
N ALA A 46 11.24 -14.29 -5.62
CA ALA A 46 12.09 -14.41 -4.44
C ALA A 46 11.47 -13.66 -3.24
N ASN A 47 11.79 -14.10 -2.02
CA ASN A 47 11.34 -13.42 -0.79
C ASN A 47 11.93 -12.01 -0.63
N THR A 48 12.95 -11.64 -1.39
CA THR A 48 13.52 -10.29 -1.46
C THR A 48 12.71 -9.34 -2.35
N VAL A 49 11.83 -9.86 -3.20
CA VAL A 49 10.99 -9.06 -4.11
C VAL A 49 9.71 -8.63 -3.39
N GLY A 50 9.38 -7.35 -3.44
CA GLY A 50 8.16 -6.77 -2.88
C GLY A 50 8.13 -6.71 -1.35
N ILE A 51 7.12 -6.03 -0.82
CA ILE A 51 6.85 -5.89 0.62
C ILE A 51 5.60 -6.68 1.03
N ASN A 52 5.37 -6.81 2.34
CA ASN A 52 4.13 -7.42 2.82
C ASN A 52 2.92 -6.60 2.35
N GLY A 53 1.90 -7.29 1.83
CA GLY A 53 0.73 -6.68 1.19
C GLY A 53 0.74 -6.76 -0.34
N ASP A 54 1.92 -6.91 -0.96
CA ASP A 54 2.04 -7.00 -2.41
C ASP A 54 1.49 -8.31 -2.97
N PHE A 55 1.11 -8.28 -4.25
CA PHE A 55 0.84 -9.44 -5.08
C PHE A 55 1.91 -9.56 -6.16
N TYR A 56 2.08 -10.76 -6.72
CA TYR A 56 3.02 -11.00 -7.81
C TYR A 56 2.42 -11.97 -8.82
N ILE A 57 2.60 -11.71 -10.12
CA ILE A 57 2.20 -12.60 -11.21
C ILE A 57 3.44 -13.21 -11.85
N ASP A 58 3.55 -14.54 -11.82
CA ASP A 58 4.48 -15.26 -12.68
C ASP A 58 3.88 -15.34 -14.09
N ILE A 59 4.44 -14.57 -15.01
CA ILE A 59 3.94 -14.48 -16.39
C ILE A 59 4.23 -15.73 -17.22
N ARG A 60 5.05 -16.67 -16.72
CA ARG A 60 5.35 -17.94 -17.41
C ARG A 60 4.30 -19.00 -17.12
N SER A 61 3.89 -19.11 -15.86
CA SER A 61 2.94 -20.13 -15.40
C SER A 61 1.55 -19.57 -15.12
N LEU A 62 1.35 -18.27 -15.29
CA LEU A 62 0.11 -17.54 -14.97
C LEU A 62 -0.35 -17.80 -13.52
N LEU A 63 0.62 -17.88 -12.62
CA LEU A 63 0.36 -18.06 -11.19
C LEU A 63 0.38 -16.70 -10.50
N ILE A 64 -0.66 -16.42 -9.70
CA ILE A 64 -0.70 -15.26 -8.80
C ILE A 64 -0.30 -15.67 -7.39
N PHE A 65 0.63 -14.92 -6.81
CA PHE A 65 1.09 -15.01 -5.43
C PHE A 65 0.58 -13.79 -4.67
N GLY A 66 0.16 -13.99 -3.42
CA GLY A 66 -0.12 -12.87 -2.52
C GLY A 66 -1.43 -13.00 -1.73
N PRO A 67 -1.69 -12.06 -0.81
CA PRO A 67 -0.78 -10.98 -0.42
C PRO A 67 0.46 -11.52 0.29
N LYS A 68 1.64 -10.95 0.03
CA LYS A 68 2.88 -11.33 0.72
C LYS A 68 2.71 -11.08 2.21
N ALA A 69 3.12 -12.04 3.04
CA ALA A 69 2.95 -11.94 4.49
C ALA A 69 4.18 -12.48 5.21
N LYS A 70 4.60 -11.78 6.27
CA LYS A 70 5.76 -12.17 7.10
C LYS A 70 7.03 -12.42 6.27
N GLY A 71 7.22 -11.60 5.23
CA GLY A 71 8.37 -11.66 4.32
C GLY A 71 8.35 -12.84 3.33
N LYS A 72 7.26 -13.61 3.27
CA LYS A 72 7.15 -14.80 2.41
C LYS A 72 5.94 -14.70 1.47
N TRP A 73 6.11 -15.28 0.29
CA TRP A 73 5.01 -15.45 -0.65
C TRP A 73 4.17 -16.69 -0.29
N PRO A 74 2.83 -16.57 -0.17
CA PRO A 74 1.97 -17.71 0.07
C PRO A 74 1.90 -18.63 -1.17
N ALA A 75 1.31 -19.82 -1.02
CA ALA A 75 1.07 -20.72 -2.13
C ALA A 75 0.22 -20.04 -3.21
N PRO A 76 0.62 -20.11 -4.49
CA PRO A 76 -0.04 -19.37 -5.56
C PRO A 76 -1.42 -19.93 -5.92
N ARG A 77 -2.13 -19.19 -6.77
CA ARG A 77 -3.34 -19.65 -7.47
C ARG A 77 -3.16 -19.50 -8.97
N ASN A 78 -3.81 -20.34 -9.75
CA ASN A 78 -3.82 -20.20 -11.20
C ASN A 78 -4.75 -19.05 -11.60
N LEU A 79 -4.27 -18.14 -12.43
CA LEU A 79 -5.07 -17.08 -13.06
C LEU A 79 -5.79 -17.59 -14.30
N GLN A 80 -5.25 -18.62 -14.95
CA GLN A 80 -5.90 -19.26 -16.09
C GLN A 80 -7.01 -20.19 -15.60
N GLY A 81 -8.21 -20.00 -16.16
CA GLY A 81 -9.32 -20.91 -15.97
C GLY A 81 -9.14 -22.23 -16.76
N PRO A 82 -10.06 -23.19 -16.59
CA PRO A 82 -10.09 -24.39 -17.42
C PRO A 82 -10.23 -24.04 -18.92
N SER A 83 -9.79 -24.95 -19.79
CA SER A 83 -10.01 -24.81 -21.23
C SER A 83 -11.50 -24.69 -21.55
N GLY A 84 -11.84 -23.82 -22.50
CA GLY A 84 -13.20 -23.67 -22.99
C GLY A 84 -13.70 -24.92 -23.76
N PRO A 85 -15.02 -25.03 -23.98
CA PRO A 85 -15.58 -26.10 -24.80
C PRO A 85 -15.08 -26.01 -26.25
N SER A 86 -15.03 -27.15 -26.93
CA SER A 86 -14.74 -27.21 -28.38
C SER A 86 -15.80 -26.46 -29.18
N GLY A 87 -15.40 -25.83 -30.28
CA GLY A 87 -16.33 -25.19 -31.21
C GLY A 87 -17.22 -26.19 -31.95
N VAL A 88 -18.35 -25.71 -32.47
CA VAL A 88 -19.20 -26.51 -33.37
C VAL A 88 -18.47 -26.73 -34.70
N SER A 89 -18.63 -27.92 -35.30
CA SER A 89 -18.21 -28.14 -36.69
C SER A 89 -19.13 -27.34 -37.61
N GLY A 90 -18.55 -26.64 -38.59
CA GLY A 90 -19.28 -25.80 -39.54
C GLY A 90 -20.08 -26.58 -40.57
#